data_AF-A0A0H3CIM0-F1
#
_entry.id   AF-A0A0H3CIM0-F1
#
_cell.length_a   1.000
_cell.length_b   1.000
_cell.length_c   1.000
_cell.angle_alpha   90.00
_cell.angle_beta   90.00
_cell.angle_gamma   90.00
#
_symmetry.space_group_name_H-M   'P 1'
#
loop_
_entity.id
_entity.type
_entity.pdbx_description
1 polymer ?
#
loop_
_entity_poly.entity_id
_entity_poly.type
_entity_poly.pdbx_seq_one_letter_code
_entity_poly.pdbx_strand_id
1 'polypeptide(L)' 'MKMQMIGFSLKYELMVIPVIDEQDKQRIIRLLVDEDALFLFGYGWYPSELIEYYQEQNIKFGKYKIIYWSDRDTYHIEER' A
#
# COMPACT_ATOMS: atom_id res chain seq x y z
N MET A 1 2.65 17.48 -7.93
CA MET A 1 2.09 16.86 -6.70
C MET A 1 3.04 15.76 -6.22
N LYS A 2 3.20 15.52 -4.91
CA LYS A 2 4.18 14.55 -4.33
C LYS A 2 4.18 13.18 -5.03
N MET A 3 3.00 12.60 -5.24
CA MET A 3 2.84 11.30 -5.91
C MET A 3 3.30 11.28 -7.37
N GLN A 4 3.21 12.41 -8.08
CA GLN A 4 3.72 12.50 -9.45
C GLN A 4 5.25 12.49 -9.51
N MET A 5 5.92 13.03 -8.49
CA MET A 5 7.38 13.03 -8.42
C MET A 5 7.95 11.62 -8.22
N ILE A 6 7.17 10.73 -7.61
CA ILE A 6 7.56 9.34 -7.33
C ILE A 6 7.02 8.36 -8.39
N GLY A 7 6.54 8.88 -9.54
CA GLY A 7 6.22 8.10 -10.73
C GLY A 7 4.75 7.78 -10.95
N PHE A 8 3.83 8.25 -10.09
CA PHE A 8 2.40 8.07 -10.35
C PHE A 8 1.88 9.08 -11.37
N SER A 9 0.98 8.62 -12.22
CA SER A 9 0.21 9.45 -13.14
C SER A 9 -1.22 9.62 -12.64
N LEU A 10 -1.81 10.78 -12.88
CA LEU A 10 -3.24 11.00 -12.61
C LEU A 10 -4.04 10.38 -13.76
N LYS A 11 -4.95 9.46 -13.43
CA LYS A 11 -5.89 8.85 -14.36
C LYS A 11 -7.29 8.92 -13.76
N TYR A 12 -8.13 9.80 -14.30
CA TYR A 12 -9.40 10.21 -13.69
C TYR A 12 -9.16 10.76 -12.27
N GLU A 13 -9.68 10.09 -11.25
CA GLU A 13 -9.55 10.44 -9.83
C GLU A 13 -8.52 9.55 -9.11
N LEU A 14 -7.76 8.74 -9.85
CA LEU A 14 -6.82 7.78 -9.32
C LEU A 14 -5.38 8.18 -9.64
N MET A 15 -4.49 8.01 -8.67
CA MET A 15 -3.05 8.01 -8.91
C MET A 15 -2.62 6.59 -9.27
N VAL A 16 -2.05 6.40 -10.46
CA VAL A 16 -1.70 5.08 -10.99
C VAL A 16 -0.22 5.03 -11.36
N ILE A 17 0.44 3.96 -10.93
CA ILE A 17 1.78 3.57 -11.36
C ILE A 17 1.70 2.16 -11.96
N PRO A 18 2.25 1.92 -13.16
CA PRO A 18 2.28 0.56 -13.72
C PRO A 18 3.21 -0.34 -12.90
N VAL A 19 2.82 -1.60 -12.73
CA VAL A 19 3.64 -2.64 -12.12
C VAL A 19 4.16 -3.54 -13.24
N ILE A 20 5.48 -3.62 -13.39
CA ILE A 20 6.11 -4.35 -14.51
C ILE A 20 6.35 -5.82 -14.13
N ASP A 21 6.87 -6.04 -12.93
CA ASP A 21 7.20 -7.36 -12.41
C ASP A 21 7.12 -7.37 -10.87
N GLU A 22 7.49 -8.51 -10.28
CA GLU A 22 7.45 -8.76 -8.84
C GLU A 22 8.43 -7.87 -8.05
N GLN A 23 9.63 -7.62 -8.59
CA GLN A 23 10.62 -6.76 -7.92
C GLN A 23 10.18 -5.30 -7.94
N ASP A 24 9.59 -4.86 -9.05
CA ASP A 24 9.03 -3.53 -9.21
C ASP A 24 7.84 -3.31 -8.26
N LYS A 25 6.98 -4.32 -8.12
CA LYS A 25 5.88 -4.29 -7.15
C LYS A 25 6.37 -4.09 -5.72
N GLN A 26 7.39 -4.83 -5.30
CA GLN A 26 7.99 -4.68 -3.97
C GLN A 26 8.67 -3.31 -3.79
N ARG A 27 9.33 -2.78 -4.84
CA ARG A 27 9.90 -1.43 -4.84
C ARG A 27 8.82 -0.37 -4.64
N ILE A 28 7.69 -0.49 -5.33
CA ILE A 28 6.56 0.43 -5.20
C ILE A 28 5.96 0.35 -3.79
N ILE A 29 5.82 -0.84 -3.21
CA ILE A 29 5.33 -1.00 -1.83
C ILE A 29 6.27 -0.30 -0.85
N ARG A 30 7.60 -0.50 -0.93
CA ARG A 30 8.57 0.20 -0.07
C ARG A 30 8.42 1.72 -0.15
N LEU A 31 8.33 2.24 -1.38
CA LEU A 31 8.14 3.66 -1.63
C LEU A 31 6.83 4.19 -1.04
N LEU A 32 5.75 3.41 -1.08
CA LEU A 32 4.50 3.79 -0.43
C LEU A 32 4.60 3.77 1.10
N VAL A 33 5.29 2.79 1.68
CA VAL A 33 5.55 2.74 3.13
C VAL A 33 6.39 3.94 3.59
N ASP A 34 7.46 4.27 2.87
CA ASP A 34 8.32 5.43 3.14
C ASP A 34 7.54 6.76 3.08
N GLU A 35 6.46 6.79 2.30
CA GLU A 35 5.57 7.95 2.16
C GLU A 35 4.37 7.95 3.11
N ASP A 36 4.39 7.09 4.14
CA ASP A 36 3.33 6.94 5.14
C ASP A 36 1.95 6.59 4.54
N ALA A 37 1.93 5.87 3.41
CA ALA A 37 0.68 5.47 2.77
C ALA A 37 -0.13 4.52 3.66
N LEU A 38 -1.46 4.65 3.58
CA LEU A 38 -2.40 3.77 4.25
C LEU A 38 -2.78 2.61 3.34
N PHE A 39 -2.55 1.38 3.82
CA PHE A 39 -2.91 0.15 3.11
C PHE A 39 -4.29 -0.31 3.57
N LEU A 40 -5.23 -0.42 2.63
CA LEU A 40 -6.57 -0.90 2.93
C LEU A 40 -6.50 -2.33 3.48
N PHE A 41 -7.10 -2.54 4.66
CA PHE A 41 -7.22 -3.86 5.25
C PHE A 41 -8.49 -4.57 4.78
N GLY A 42 -8.37 -5.88 4.58
CA GLY A 42 -9.46 -6.76 4.18
C GLY A 42 -8.96 -8.18 3.90
N TYR A 43 -9.87 -9.06 3.48
CA TYR A 43 -9.59 -10.45 3.13
C TYR A 43 -9.84 -10.73 1.65
N GLY A 44 -8.94 -11.44 0.99
CA GLY A 44 -9.01 -11.74 -0.43
C GLY A 44 -8.07 -10.92 -1.30
N TRP A 45 -6.80 -10.83 -0.90
CA TRP A 45 -5.72 -10.10 -1.58
C TRP A 45 -5.84 -8.58 -1.50
N TYR A 46 -6.29 -8.08 -0.35
CA TYR A 46 -6.26 -6.64 -0.07
C TYR A 46 -4.82 -6.12 0.07
N PRO A 47 -4.57 -4.81 -0.08
CA PRO A 47 -3.23 -4.25 0.03
C PRO A 47 -2.47 -4.63 1.31
N SER A 48 -3.15 -4.74 2.46
CA SER A 48 -2.51 -5.19 3.70
C SER A 48 -2.09 -6.67 3.64
N GLU A 49 -2.95 -7.56 3.15
CA GLU A 49 -2.66 -8.99 3.02
C GLU A 49 -1.51 -9.23 2.04
N LEU A 50 -1.43 -8.43 0.98
CA LEU A 50 -0.32 -8.51 0.04
C LEU A 50 1.02 -8.21 0.72
N ILE A 51 1.07 -7.23 1.62
CA ILE A 51 2.27 -6.93 2.41
C ILE A 51 2.59 -8.10 3.35
N GLU A 52 1.60 -8.62 4.06
CA GLU A 52 1.75 -9.75 4.98
C GLU A 52 2.29 -10.99 4.25
N TYR A 53 1.73 -11.31 3.08
CA TYR A 53 2.20 -12.39 2.22
C TYR A 53 3.68 -12.27 1.83
N TYR A 54 4.15 -11.07 1.52
CA TYR A 54 5.57 -10.85 1.24
C TYR A 54 6.44 -10.95 2.51
N GLN A 55 5.94 -10.50 3.66
CA GLN A 55 6.63 -10.64 4.93
C GLN A 55 6.80 -12.11 5.33
N GLU A 56 5.82 -12.96 5.08
CA GLU A 56 5.91 -14.43 5.24
C GLU A 56 7.03 -15.04 4.38
N GLN A 57 7.37 -14.40 3.25
CA GLN A 57 8.49 -14.77 2.38
C GLN A 57 9.83 -14.13 2.78
N ASN A 58 9.91 -13.53 3.96
CA ASN A 58 11.07 -12.78 4.48
C ASN A 58 11.39 -11.48 3.73
N ILE A 59 10.46 -10.93 2.95
CA ILE A 59 10.62 -9.60 2.35
C ILE A 59 10.12 -8.55 3.34
N LYS A 60 11.03 -7.70 3.82
CA LYS A 60 10.71 -6.67 4.83
C LYS A 60 10.45 -5.31 4.18
N PHE A 61 9.39 -4.65 4.64
CA PHE A 61 9.01 -3.28 4.23
C PHE A 61 9.14 -2.26 5.36
N GLY A 62 9.51 -2.68 6.58
CA GLY A 62 9.47 -1.83 7.76
C GLY A 62 8.06 -1.78 8.36
N LYS A 63 7.85 -0.82 9.27
CA LYS A 63 6.53 -0.57 9.85
C LYS A 63 5.63 0.08 8.81
N TYR A 64 4.38 -0.34 8.72
CA TYR A 64 3.42 0.20 7.76
C TYR A 64 2.08 0.46 8.43
N LYS A 65 1.27 1.33 7.81
CA LYS A 65 -0.04 1.71 8.35
C LYS A 65 -1.15 1.06 7.56
N ILE A 66 -2.11 0.46 8.26
CA ILE A 66 -3.34 -0.02 7.65
C ILE A 66 -4.50 0.93 7.95
N ILE A 67 -5.51 0.91 7.08
CA ILE A 67 -6.80 1.56 7.31
C ILE A 67 -7.94 0.56 7.16
N TYR A 68 -8.89 0.57 8.08
CA TYR A 68 -10.09 -0.26 8.05
C TYR A 68 -11.31 0.47 8.64
N TRP A 69 -12.49 -0.06 8.37
CA TRP A 69 -13.76 0.49 8.87
C TRP A 69 -14.40 -0.51 9.83
N SER A 70 -14.85 -0.03 10.99
CA SER A 70 -15.69 -0.82 11.89
C SER A 70 -17.17 -0.73 11.51
N ASP A 71 -17.56 0.37 10.89
CA ASP A 71 -18.89 0.64 10.35
C ASP A 71 -18.77 1.70 9.23
N ARG A 72 -19.90 2.16 8.70
CA ARG A 72 -19.95 3.10 7.56
C ARG A 72 -19.25 4.43 7.85
N ASP A 73 -19.26 4.88 9.10
CA ASP A 73 -18.86 6.24 9.48
C ASP A 73 -17.58 6.25 10.33
N THR A 74 -17.12 5.08 10.79
CA THR A 74 -15.96 4.93 11.66
C THR A 74 -14.84 4.14 11.00
N TYR A 75 -13.74 4.83 10.72
CA TYR A 75 -12.48 4.22 10.29
C TYR A 75 -11.43 4.25 11.39
N HIS A 76 -10.48 3.33 11.30
CA HIS A 76 -9.35 3.17 12.21
C HIS A 76 -8.06 3.10 11.41
N ILE A 77 -6.97 3.60 11.98
CA ILE A 77 -5.61 3.48 11.43
C ILE A 77 -4.75 2.80 12.48
N GLU A 78 -4.00 1.77 12.06
CA GLU A 78 -3.12 0.99 12.92
C GLU A 78 -1.74 0.87 12.28
N GLU A 79 -0.67 0.97 13.08
CA GLU A 79 0.70 0.70 12.65
C GLU A 79 1.04 -0.77 12.96
N ARG A 80 1.58 -1.47 11.95
CA ARG A 80 2.03 -2.85 12.02
C ARG A 80 3.54 -2.96 11.82
#